data_AF-A0A966ALC5-F1
#
_entry.id   AF-A0A966ALC5-F1
#
_cell.length_a   1.000
_cell.length_b   1.000
_cell.length_c   1.000
_cell.angle_alpha   90.00
_cell.angle_beta   90.00
_cell.angle_gamma   90.00
#
_symmetry.space_group_name_H-M   'P 1'
#
loop_
_entity.id
_entity.type
_entity.pdbx_description
1 polymer ?
#
loop_
_entity_poly.entity_id
_entity_poly.type
_entity_poly.pdbx_seq_one_letter_code
_entity_poly.pdbx_strand_id
1 'polypeptide(L)'
;MNPIPTTPISQHLWETRYRHGNAESGESSIDDTWARVAEALAGVETRDRARWRRRFHSLLEDFKFLPGGRILAGAGTSQRVTLFNCFVMGAIPDSLPGILDALKEGALTMQQGGGVGYDFSTLRPQGSEAPATGTIASGPVSFMRIWNSTCATLLSTGARRGAMMGTLRCDHPDIEIFVNAKRDRTELRHFNVSVLVSDAFMAAVEADADWPLVFPVWAPGSVDAVHDENTVMREWPGFAAPTHCRVHRVLRARLLWERIMRAAYDCAEPGVLFIDRINANNNLAWRERISATNPCGEVPLPPYGACDLGAMNLTRFVRDA
;
A
#
# COMPACT_ATOMS: atom_id res chain seq x y z
N MET A 1 17.51 -21.44 30.72
CA MET A 1 17.38 -20.67 29.48
C MET A 1 17.14 -21.67 28.38
N ASN A 2 15.94 -21.69 27.78
CA ASN A 2 15.75 -22.53 26.60
C ASN A 2 16.59 -21.92 25.48
N PRO A 3 17.44 -22.70 24.80
CA PRO A 3 18.24 -22.16 23.70
C PRO A 3 17.27 -21.60 22.65
N ILE A 4 17.56 -20.37 22.24
CA ILE A 4 17.00 -19.72 21.05
C ILE A 4 17.04 -20.78 19.95
N PRO A 5 15.91 -21.16 19.32
CA PRO A 5 15.92 -22.17 18.26
C PRO A 5 16.64 -21.60 17.04
N THR A 6 17.96 -21.74 16.99
CA THR A 6 18.80 -21.29 15.88
C THR A 6 18.80 -22.40 14.83
N THR A 7 17.71 -22.51 14.09
CA THR A 7 17.79 -23.25 12.83
C THR A 7 18.83 -22.56 11.94
N PRO A 8 19.55 -23.30 11.07
CA PRO A 8 20.52 -22.68 10.16
C PRO A 8 19.93 -21.54 9.32
N ILE A 9 18.65 -21.65 8.94
CA ILE A 9 17.95 -20.61 8.19
C ILE A 9 17.67 -19.37 9.05
N SER A 10 17.26 -19.52 10.30
CA SER A 10 17.04 -18.39 11.22
C SER A 10 18.33 -17.62 11.48
N GLN A 11 19.44 -18.33 11.66
CA GLN A 11 20.74 -17.71 11.84
C GLN A 11 21.18 -16.94 10.59
N HIS A 12 21.08 -17.56 9.41
CA HIS A 12 21.40 -16.91 8.14
C HIS A 12 20.55 -15.65 7.91
N LEU A 13 19.26 -15.69 8.23
CA LEU A 13 18.37 -14.53 8.11
C LEU A 13 18.77 -13.41 9.05
N TRP A 14 19.09 -13.71 10.31
CA TRP A 14 19.60 -12.71 11.24
C TRP A 14 20.88 -12.06 10.73
N GLU A 15 21.88 -12.87 10.38
CA GLU A 15 23.19 -12.40 9.90
C GLU A 15 23.09 -11.53 8.65
N THR A 16 22.20 -11.86 7.72
CA THR A 16 22.12 -11.18 6.41
C THR A 16 21.08 -10.07 6.31
N ARG A 17 20.18 -9.92 7.29
CA ARG A 17 19.05 -8.98 7.20
C ARG A 17 18.84 -8.09 8.42
N TYR A 18 19.32 -8.48 9.60
CA TYR A 18 18.99 -7.81 10.87
C TYR A 18 20.20 -7.45 11.74
N ARG A 19 21.29 -8.23 11.64
CA ARG A 19 22.55 -7.96 12.34
C ARG A 19 23.11 -6.60 11.91
N HIS A 20 23.43 -5.76 12.89
CA HIS A 20 24.16 -4.52 12.64
C HIS A 20 25.67 -4.78 12.65
N GLY A 21 26.38 -4.28 11.63
CA GLY A 21 27.81 -4.53 11.43
C GLY A 21 28.09 -5.89 10.78
N ASN A 22 29.34 -6.34 10.84
CA ASN A 22 29.78 -7.61 10.26
C ASN A 22 30.28 -8.57 11.36
N ALA A 23 30.85 -9.72 10.98
CA ALA A 23 31.34 -10.73 11.91
C ALA A 23 32.43 -10.21 12.89
N GLU A 24 33.18 -9.19 12.50
CA GLU A 24 34.38 -8.70 13.22
C GLU A 24 34.11 -7.42 14.03
N SER A 25 33.16 -6.58 13.61
CA SER A 25 32.86 -5.28 14.23
C SER A 25 31.37 -5.02 14.51
N GLY A 26 30.52 -6.04 14.33
CA GLY A 26 29.09 -5.99 14.56
C GLY A 26 28.60 -6.76 15.78
N GLU A 27 27.29 -6.86 15.91
CA GLU A 27 26.60 -7.60 16.98
C GLU A 27 27.04 -9.07 17.00
N SER A 28 27.47 -9.61 18.14
CA SER A 28 27.96 -10.98 18.25
C SER A 28 26.83 -12.01 18.41
N SER A 29 25.69 -11.56 18.93
CA SER A 29 24.52 -12.39 19.20
C SER A 29 23.22 -11.65 18.89
N ILE A 30 22.12 -12.40 18.80
CA ILE A 30 20.78 -11.80 18.70
C ILE A 30 20.38 -11.02 19.97
N ASP A 31 20.97 -11.35 21.13
CA ASP A 31 20.78 -10.59 22.36
C ASP A 31 21.36 -9.17 22.24
N ASP A 32 22.51 -9.03 21.56
CA ASP A 32 23.06 -7.71 21.24
C ASP A 32 22.09 -6.90 20.35
N THR A 33 21.42 -7.56 19.39
CA THR A 33 20.35 -6.95 18.59
C THR A 33 19.18 -6.50 19.48
N TRP A 34 18.73 -7.33 20.42
CA TRP A 34 17.67 -6.96 21.36
C TRP A 34 18.09 -5.79 22.25
N ALA A 35 19.32 -5.78 22.76
CA ALA A 35 19.88 -4.72 23.57
C ALA A 35 19.93 -3.38 22.81
N ARG A 36 20.41 -3.38 21.56
CA ARG A 36 20.40 -2.18 20.69
C ARG A 36 18.99 -1.64 20.49
N VAL A 37 18.05 -2.51 20.10
CA VAL A 37 16.67 -2.09 19.82
C VAL A 37 16.02 -1.54 21.10
N ALA A 38 16.20 -2.22 22.25
CA ALA A 38 15.65 -1.78 23.52
C ALA A 38 16.24 -0.45 24.01
N GLU A 39 17.55 -0.22 23.83
CA GLU A 39 18.21 1.06 24.14
C GLU A 39 17.65 2.17 23.24
N ALA A 40 17.57 1.92 21.93
CA ALA A 40 17.07 2.90 20.98
C ALA A 40 15.62 3.34 21.28
N LEU A 41 14.74 2.37 21.57
CA LEU A 41 13.35 2.64 21.92
C LEU A 41 13.21 3.36 23.27
N ALA A 42 14.00 2.98 24.28
CA ALA A 42 13.99 3.68 25.55
C ALA A 42 14.64 5.08 25.47
N GLY A 43 15.44 5.35 24.44
CA GLY A 43 16.15 6.60 24.22
C GLY A 43 15.28 7.84 24.06
N VAL A 44 13.98 7.70 23.76
CA VAL A 44 13.03 8.82 23.72
C VAL A 44 12.35 9.11 25.06
N GLU A 45 12.44 8.17 26.01
CA GLU A 45 11.84 8.30 27.34
C GLU A 45 12.56 9.37 28.16
N THR A 46 11.80 10.29 28.75
CA THR A 46 12.30 11.38 29.59
C THR A 46 12.42 11.00 31.07
N ARG A 47 11.70 9.96 31.50
CA ARG A 47 11.73 9.41 32.87
C ARG A 47 11.82 7.89 32.79
N ASP A 48 12.39 7.28 33.82
CA ASP A 48 12.44 5.82 33.97
C ASP A 48 13.07 5.06 32.77
N ARG A 49 13.96 5.71 31.99
CA ARG A 49 14.59 5.11 30.79
C ARG A 49 15.16 3.71 31.05
N ALA A 50 15.87 3.54 32.17
CA ALA A 50 16.45 2.24 32.52
C ALA A 50 15.38 1.16 32.78
N ARG A 51 14.22 1.54 33.32
CA ARG A 51 13.08 0.62 33.53
C ARG A 51 12.47 0.23 32.19
N TRP A 52 12.24 1.19 31.30
CA TRP A 52 11.66 0.93 29.97
C TRP A 52 12.58 0.08 29.10
N ARG A 53 13.88 0.39 29.08
CA ARG A 53 14.88 -0.44 28.40
C ARG A 53 14.82 -1.91 28.83
N ARG A 54 14.79 -2.18 30.14
CA ARG A 54 14.65 -3.56 30.66
C ARG A 54 13.34 -4.22 30.23
N ARG A 55 12.23 -3.46 30.20
CA ARG A 55 10.93 -3.97 29.74
C ARG A 55 10.94 -4.30 28.25
N PHE A 56 11.46 -3.42 27.40
CA PHE A 56 11.58 -3.68 25.97
C PHE A 56 12.47 -4.88 25.69
N HIS A 57 13.63 -4.99 26.35
CA HIS A 57 14.50 -6.16 26.23
C HIS A 57 13.76 -7.46 26.58
N SER A 58 13.09 -7.50 27.74
CA SER A 58 12.37 -8.70 28.21
C SER A 58 11.20 -9.13 27.32
N LEU A 59 10.63 -8.20 26.54
CA LEU A 59 9.62 -8.50 25.52
C LEU A 59 10.22 -9.15 24.26
N LEU A 60 11.47 -8.82 23.91
CA LEU A 60 12.17 -9.39 22.76
C LEU A 60 12.77 -10.76 23.07
N GLU A 61 13.21 -10.95 24.32
CA GLU A 61 13.70 -12.22 24.84
C GLU A 61 12.74 -13.39 24.55
N ASP A 62 13.31 -14.55 24.24
CA ASP A 62 12.59 -15.78 23.88
C ASP A 62 11.61 -15.63 22.71
N PHE A 63 11.72 -14.57 21.92
CA PHE A 63 10.83 -14.23 20.81
C PHE A 63 9.36 -14.05 21.25
N LYS A 64 9.09 -13.53 22.46
CA LYS A 64 7.71 -13.26 22.90
C LYS A 64 7.03 -12.23 21.99
N PHE A 65 7.78 -11.20 21.60
CA PHE A 65 7.38 -10.20 20.63
C PHE A 65 8.49 -9.98 19.60
N LEU A 66 8.09 -9.84 18.34
CA LEU A 66 8.98 -9.48 17.24
C LEU A 66 8.51 -8.17 16.60
N PRO A 67 9.24 -7.06 16.74
CA PRO A 67 8.91 -5.84 16.04
C PRO A 67 9.16 -6.02 14.53
N GLY A 68 8.60 -5.12 13.74
CA GLY A 68 8.75 -5.12 12.30
C GLY A 68 10.22 -5.20 11.90
N GLY A 69 10.52 -5.92 10.82
CA GLY A 69 11.90 -6.12 10.35
C GLY A 69 12.66 -4.82 10.00
N ARG A 70 11.97 -3.68 9.90
CA ARG A 70 12.56 -2.34 9.77
C ARG A 70 13.09 -1.83 11.11
N ILE A 71 12.35 -2.00 12.19
CA ILE A 71 12.80 -1.69 13.55
C ILE A 71 14.02 -2.52 13.90
N LEU A 72 13.97 -3.85 13.68
CA LEU A 72 15.10 -4.74 13.98
C LEU A 72 16.39 -4.33 13.28
N ALA A 73 16.30 -4.00 11.98
CA ALA A 73 17.47 -3.65 11.18
C ALA A 73 17.95 -2.20 11.38
N GLY A 74 17.04 -1.27 11.70
CA GLY A 74 17.34 0.17 11.68
C GLY A 74 17.49 0.84 13.06
N ALA A 75 16.73 0.41 14.07
CA ALA A 75 16.68 1.11 15.36
C ALA A 75 18.04 1.10 16.06
N GLY A 76 18.54 2.27 16.48
CA GLY A 76 19.85 2.38 17.14
C GLY A 76 21.05 2.20 16.20
N THR A 77 20.85 2.21 14.89
CA THR A 77 21.94 2.21 13.90
C THR A 77 22.17 3.61 13.34
N SER A 78 23.31 3.83 12.66
CA SER A 78 23.59 5.08 11.94
C SER A 78 22.92 5.17 10.56
N GLN A 79 22.12 4.16 10.17
CA GLN A 79 21.49 4.12 8.86
C GLN A 79 20.34 5.14 8.77
N ARG A 80 20.26 5.84 7.63
CA ARG A 80 19.14 6.74 7.30
C ARG A 80 18.01 5.95 6.63
N VAL A 81 17.26 5.21 7.42
CA VAL A 81 16.12 4.39 7.00
C VAL A 81 14.89 4.72 7.83
N THR A 82 13.70 4.41 7.30
CA THR A 82 12.47 4.49 8.09
C THR A 82 12.33 3.25 8.98
N LEU A 83 11.83 3.46 10.20
CA LEU A 83 11.47 2.37 11.12
C LEU A 83 10.04 1.85 10.88
N PHE A 84 9.19 2.66 10.23
CA PHE A 84 7.87 2.23 9.78
C PHE A 84 7.98 1.27 8.60
N ASN A 85 7.07 0.32 8.51
CA ASN A 85 7.11 -0.74 7.51
C ASN A 85 6.58 -0.28 6.16
N CYS A 86 5.41 0.36 6.17
CA CYS A 86 4.67 0.67 4.95
C CYS A 86 3.91 1.98 5.08
N PHE A 87 3.53 2.54 3.94
CA PHE A 87 2.83 3.80 3.80
C PHE A 87 1.78 3.70 2.70
N VAL A 88 0.75 4.55 2.77
CA VAL A 88 -0.13 4.86 1.64
C VAL A 88 0.10 6.32 1.26
N MET A 89 0.34 6.59 -0.03
CA MET A 89 0.61 7.94 -0.51
C MET A 89 -0.65 8.78 -0.64
N GLY A 90 -0.45 10.09 -0.80
CA GLY A 90 -1.50 11.05 -1.11
C GLY A 90 -2.30 10.70 -2.36
N ALA A 91 -3.45 11.36 -2.51
CA ALA A 91 -4.20 11.35 -3.77
C ALA A 91 -3.29 11.87 -4.90
N ILE A 92 -3.21 11.13 -6.00
CA ILE A 92 -2.36 11.51 -7.13
C ILE A 92 -3.07 12.62 -7.91
N PRO A 93 -2.54 13.86 -7.99
CA PRO A 93 -3.19 14.90 -8.77
C PRO A 93 -3.17 14.54 -10.26
N ASP A 94 -4.31 14.71 -10.94
CA ASP A 94 -4.50 14.35 -12.35
C ASP A 94 -3.85 15.37 -13.33
N SER A 95 -2.55 15.59 -13.15
CA SER A 95 -1.69 16.45 -13.95
C SER A 95 -0.28 15.87 -14.02
N LEU A 96 0.46 16.11 -15.10
CA LEU A 96 1.83 15.57 -15.21
C LEU A 96 2.75 16.02 -14.07
N PRO A 97 2.77 17.30 -13.63
CA PRO A 97 3.56 17.70 -12.46
C PRO A 97 3.15 16.92 -11.20
N GLY A 98 1.85 16.82 -10.92
CA GLY A 98 1.36 16.10 -9.74
C GLY A 98 1.67 14.59 -9.76
N ILE A 99 1.60 13.96 -10.93
CA ILE A 99 2.00 12.56 -11.14
C ILE A 99 3.49 12.39 -10.82
N LEU A 100 4.35 13.28 -11.31
CA LEU A 100 5.80 13.21 -11.08
C LEU A 100 6.16 13.52 -9.63
N ASP A 101 5.45 14.43 -8.97
CA ASP A 101 5.62 14.70 -7.54
C ASP A 101 5.22 13.50 -6.68
N ALA A 102 4.07 12.88 -6.96
CA ALA A 102 3.65 11.65 -6.27
C ALA A 102 4.63 10.47 -6.49
N LEU A 103 5.19 10.36 -7.70
CA LEU A 103 6.24 9.38 -8.01
C LEU A 103 7.50 9.64 -7.18
N LYS A 104 7.93 10.91 -7.10
CA LYS A 104 9.11 11.33 -6.32
C LYS A 104 8.92 11.04 -4.84
N GLU A 105 7.77 11.38 -4.26
CA GLU A 105 7.46 11.08 -2.86
C GLU A 105 7.57 9.59 -2.57
N GLY A 106 6.91 8.77 -3.38
CA GLY A 106 6.96 7.32 -3.28
C GLY A 106 8.37 6.73 -3.43
N ALA A 107 9.15 7.24 -4.38
CA ALA A 107 10.53 6.83 -4.61
C ALA A 107 11.43 7.11 -3.41
N LEU A 108 11.29 8.28 -2.77
CA LEU A 108 12.04 8.64 -1.56
C LEU A 108 11.65 7.76 -0.37
N THR A 109 10.36 7.44 -0.22
CA THR A 109 9.89 6.50 0.81
C THR A 109 10.48 5.10 0.59
N MET A 110 10.46 4.59 -0.65
CA MET A 110 11.05 3.30 -0.99
C MET A 110 12.57 3.27 -0.79
N GLN A 111 13.27 4.35 -1.11
CA GLN A 111 14.71 4.49 -0.86
C GLN A 111 15.05 4.32 0.63
N GLN A 112 14.19 4.83 1.52
CA GLN A 112 14.33 4.65 2.96
C GLN A 112 13.86 3.26 3.45
N GLY A 113 13.29 2.45 2.55
CA GLY A 113 12.83 1.09 2.81
C GLY A 113 11.32 0.93 3.04
N GLY A 114 10.52 1.99 2.94
CA GLY A 114 9.08 1.87 3.09
C GLY A 114 8.44 1.13 1.91
N GLY A 115 7.54 0.19 2.18
CA GLY A 115 6.58 -0.28 1.17
C GLY A 115 5.49 0.77 0.93
N VAL A 116 4.95 0.87 -0.29
CA VAL A 116 4.09 2.02 -0.64
C VAL A 116 2.79 1.62 -1.36
N GLY A 117 1.65 2.06 -0.86
CA GLY A 117 0.35 1.93 -1.53
C GLY A 117 -0.11 3.20 -2.23
N TYR A 118 -0.84 3.03 -3.33
CA TYR A 118 -1.41 4.11 -4.14
C TYR A 118 -2.83 3.80 -4.56
N ASP A 119 -3.64 4.85 -4.67
CA ASP A 119 -4.91 4.85 -5.38
C ASP A 119 -4.74 5.56 -6.72
N PHE A 120 -4.84 4.82 -7.81
CA PHE A 120 -4.70 5.33 -9.18
C PHE A 120 -6.03 5.82 -9.77
N SER A 121 -7.13 5.75 -9.01
CA SER A 121 -8.47 6.11 -9.49
C SER A 121 -8.64 7.61 -9.73
N THR A 122 -7.72 8.44 -9.25
CA THR A 122 -7.73 9.88 -9.53
C THR A 122 -7.25 10.22 -10.93
N LEU A 123 -6.55 9.31 -11.61
CA LEU A 123 -5.99 9.57 -12.94
C LEU A 123 -7.01 9.31 -14.04
N ARG A 124 -7.14 10.25 -14.97
CA ARG A 124 -8.07 10.16 -16.10
C ARG A 124 -7.89 8.87 -16.93
N PRO A 125 -8.98 8.31 -17.47
CA PRO A 125 -8.91 7.09 -18.25
C PRO A 125 -8.23 7.30 -19.61
N GLN A 126 -7.69 6.22 -20.15
CA GLN A 126 -7.09 6.20 -21.48
C GLN A 126 -8.08 6.75 -22.53
N GLY A 127 -7.58 7.56 -23.45
CA GLY A 127 -8.41 8.17 -24.49
C GLY A 127 -9.00 9.53 -24.12
N SER A 128 -8.93 9.93 -22.84
CA SER A 128 -9.40 11.26 -22.40
C SER A 128 -8.47 12.37 -22.87
N GLU A 129 -9.01 13.53 -23.22
CA GLU A 129 -8.20 14.71 -23.55
C GLU A 129 -7.58 15.33 -22.29
N ALA A 130 -6.34 15.82 -22.43
CA ALA A 130 -5.66 16.61 -21.42
C ALA A 130 -5.99 18.11 -21.61
N PRO A 131 -6.71 18.78 -20.69
CA PRO A 131 -7.20 20.15 -20.84
C PRO A 131 -6.13 21.17 -21.18
N ALA A 132 -4.91 20.98 -20.65
CA ALA A 132 -3.81 21.93 -20.84
C ALA A 132 -3.12 21.81 -22.20
N THR A 133 -3.15 20.64 -22.84
CA THR A 133 -2.32 20.33 -24.02
C THR A 133 -3.13 19.78 -25.21
N GLY A 134 -4.39 19.40 -25.01
CA GLY A 134 -5.22 18.70 -26.00
C GLY A 134 -4.74 17.28 -26.34
N THR A 135 -3.72 16.77 -25.64
CA THR A 135 -3.15 15.44 -25.92
C THR A 135 -4.00 14.34 -25.31
N ILE A 136 -4.07 13.20 -25.99
CA ILE A 136 -4.80 12.01 -25.51
C ILE A 136 -4.02 11.34 -24.37
N ALA A 137 -4.71 11.12 -23.25
CA ALA A 137 -4.16 10.45 -22.08
C ALA A 137 -3.96 8.95 -22.32
N SER A 138 -2.87 8.41 -21.77
CA SER A 138 -2.54 6.97 -21.83
C SER A 138 -3.16 6.13 -20.71
N GLY A 139 -3.81 6.76 -19.73
CA GLY A 139 -4.52 6.11 -18.62
C GLY A 139 -3.64 5.69 -17.43
N PRO A 140 -4.23 5.39 -16.25
CA PRO A 140 -3.53 5.00 -15.03
C PRO A 140 -2.54 3.86 -15.20
N VAL A 141 -2.93 2.77 -15.90
CA VAL A 141 -2.08 1.58 -16.05
C VAL A 141 -0.77 1.91 -16.80
N SER A 142 -0.82 2.82 -17.77
CA SER A 142 0.38 3.30 -18.45
C SER A 142 1.31 4.05 -17.50
N PHE A 143 0.77 4.91 -16.62
CA PHE A 143 1.58 5.62 -15.64
C PHE A 143 2.17 4.70 -14.57
N MET A 144 1.44 3.65 -14.15
CA MET A 144 1.95 2.64 -13.22
C MET A 144 3.26 1.99 -13.71
N ARG A 145 3.49 1.89 -15.02
CA ARG A 145 4.75 1.38 -15.59
C ARG A 145 5.96 2.26 -15.25
N ILE A 146 5.75 3.56 -15.06
CA ILE A 146 6.79 4.50 -14.62
C ILE A 146 7.19 4.15 -13.18
N TRP A 147 6.21 4.04 -12.27
CA TRP A 147 6.47 3.59 -10.89
C TRP A 147 7.17 2.23 -10.84
N ASN A 148 6.72 1.27 -11.65
CA ASN A 148 7.30 -0.05 -11.72
C ASN A 148 8.79 0.00 -12.12
N SER A 149 9.12 0.81 -13.13
CA SER A 149 10.51 1.01 -13.58
C SER A 149 11.38 1.73 -12.55
N THR A 150 10.83 2.75 -11.88
CA THR A 150 11.51 3.46 -10.79
C THR A 150 11.80 2.51 -9.63
N CYS A 151 10.82 1.68 -9.23
CA CYS A 151 11.04 0.68 -8.19
C CYS A 151 12.16 -0.28 -8.60
N ALA A 152 12.09 -0.87 -9.80
CA ALA A 152 13.13 -1.77 -10.31
C ALA A 152 14.56 -1.18 -10.20
N THR A 153 14.69 0.11 -10.50
CA THR A 153 15.97 0.85 -10.44
C THR A 153 16.44 1.07 -9.00
N LEU A 154 15.53 1.35 -8.07
CA LEU A 154 15.88 1.48 -6.65
C LEU A 154 16.32 0.13 -6.07
N LEU A 155 15.79 -0.99 -6.55
CA LEU A 155 16.15 -2.33 -6.05
C LEU A 155 17.50 -2.82 -6.52
N SER A 156 17.97 -2.38 -7.68
CA SER A 156 19.31 -2.75 -8.17
C SER A 156 20.44 -2.18 -7.31
N THR A 157 20.14 -1.19 -6.47
CA THR A 157 21.13 -0.46 -5.65
C THR A 157 21.05 -0.80 -4.15
N GLY A 158 20.10 -1.65 -3.71
CA GLY A 158 19.86 -1.94 -2.29
C GLY A 158 19.52 -3.40 -1.97
N ALA A 159 19.76 -3.82 -0.72
CA ALA A 159 19.61 -5.23 -0.29
C ALA A 159 18.16 -5.70 -0.06
N ARG A 160 17.14 -4.83 -0.14
CA ARG A 160 15.73 -5.19 0.14
C ARG A 160 14.82 -4.84 -1.02
N ARG A 161 13.93 -5.78 -1.37
CA ARG A 161 12.88 -5.59 -2.38
C ARG A 161 11.88 -4.52 -1.90
N GLY A 162 11.63 -3.55 -2.75
CA GLY A 162 10.54 -2.59 -2.66
C GLY A 162 9.30 -3.24 -3.26
N ALA A 163 8.20 -3.10 -2.56
CA ALA A 163 6.91 -3.59 -2.96
C ALA A 163 5.93 -2.42 -2.90
N MET A 164 5.03 -2.37 -3.87
CA MET A 164 4.00 -1.35 -3.94
C MET A 164 2.62 -1.99 -3.98
N MET A 165 1.59 -1.31 -3.47
CA MET A 165 0.19 -1.63 -3.76
C MET A 165 -0.34 -0.61 -4.77
N GLY A 166 -1.01 -1.09 -5.82
CA GLY A 166 -1.78 -0.26 -6.73
C GLY A 166 -3.25 -0.62 -6.60
N THR A 167 -4.10 0.37 -6.38
CA THR A 167 -5.55 0.16 -6.33
C THR A 167 -6.28 0.96 -7.39
N LEU A 168 -7.40 0.42 -7.86
CA LEU A 168 -8.29 1.08 -8.80
C LEU A 168 -9.75 0.75 -8.48
N ARG A 169 -10.63 1.75 -8.56
CA ARG A 169 -12.07 1.56 -8.35
C ARG A 169 -12.72 0.65 -9.39
N CYS A 170 -13.67 -0.16 -8.94
CA CYS A 170 -14.49 -1.02 -9.80
C CYS A 170 -15.35 -0.28 -10.84
N ASP A 171 -15.59 1.02 -10.65
CA ASP A 171 -16.30 1.88 -11.60
C ASP A 171 -15.38 2.78 -12.45
N HIS A 172 -14.05 2.61 -12.37
CA HIS A 172 -13.13 3.36 -13.21
C HIS A 172 -13.16 2.87 -14.67
N PRO A 173 -13.13 3.73 -15.71
CA PRO A 173 -13.25 3.29 -17.11
C PRO A 173 -12.15 2.34 -17.59
N ASP A 174 -10.95 2.47 -17.01
CA ASP A 174 -9.81 1.58 -17.30
C ASP A 174 -9.75 0.32 -16.42
N ILE A 175 -10.82 0.00 -15.66
CA ILE A 175 -10.82 -1.15 -14.74
C ILE A 175 -10.49 -2.47 -15.45
N GLU A 176 -10.96 -2.67 -16.67
CA GLU A 176 -10.71 -3.91 -17.41
C GLU A 176 -9.25 -4.01 -17.88
N ILE A 177 -8.60 -2.87 -18.17
CA ILE A 177 -7.16 -2.83 -18.48
C ILE A 177 -6.37 -3.19 -17.22
N PHE A 178 -6.76 -2.62 -16.08
CA PHE A 178 -6.12 -2.86 -14.79
C PHE A 178 -6.22 -4.32 -14.34
N VAL A 179 -7.41 -4.92 -14.43
CA VAL A 179 -7.65 -6.34 -14.09
C VAL A 179 -6.81 -7.27 -14.96
N ASN A 180 -6.59 -6.94 -16.23
CA ASN A 180 -5.83 -7.77 -17.16
C ASN A 180 -4.33 -7.45 -17.17
N ALA A 181 -3.87 -6.40 -16.50
CA ALA A 181 -2.49 -5.89 -16.62
C ALA A 181 -1.44 -6.98 -16.34
N LYS A 182 -1.70 -7.84 -15.34
CA LYS A 182 -0.77 -8.89 -14.91
C LYS A 182 -0.99 -10.26 -15.56
N ARG A 183 -1.90 -10.36 -16.54
CA ARG A 183 -1.94 -11.54 -17.43
C ARG A 183 -0.60 -11.67 -18.18
N ASP A 184 0.01 -10.54 -18.52
CA ASP A 184 1.41 -10.50 -18.89
C ASP A 184 2.28 -10.53 -17.61
N ARG A 185 3.03 -11.63 -17.43
CA ARG A 185 3.93 -11.84 -16.29
C ARG A 185 5.15 -10.91 -16.28
N THR A 186 5.33 -10.10 -17.30
CA THR A 186 6.39 -9.08 -17.39
C THR A 186 5.95 -7.72 -16.88
N GLU A 187 4.65 -7.46 -16.84
CA GLU A 187 4.06 -6.19 -16.45
C GLU A 187 3.91 -6.06 -14.92
N LEU A 188 4.11 -4.85 -14.41
CA LEU A 188 3.82 -4.46 -13.03
C LEU A 188 4.38 -5.38 -11.92
N ARG A 189 5.55 -6.00 -12.15
CA ARG A 189 6.20 -6.95 -11.23
C ARG A 189 6.48 -6.42 -9.82
N HIS A 190 6.56 -5.11 -9.66
CA HIS A 190 6.83 -4.46 -8.37
C HIS A 190 5.57 -3.96 -7.65
N PHE A 191 4.40 -4.16 -8.26
CA PHE A 191 3.12 -3.92 -7.63
C PHE A 191 2.50 -5.23 -7.15
N ASN A 192 1.78 -5.17 -6.05
CA ASN A 192 0.55 -5.92 -5.86
C ASN A 192 -0.60 -5.04 -6.38
N VAL A 193 -1.60 -5.63 -7.02
CA VAL A 193 -2.76 -4.87 -7.53
C VAL A 193 -4.06 -5.36 -6.91
N SER A 194 -4.96 -4.44 -6.54
CA SER A 194 -6.26 -4.78 -5.99
C SER A 194 -7.37 -3.86 -6.49
N VAL A 195 -8.57 -4.41 -6.70
CA VAL A 195 -9.76 -3.65 -7.08
C VAL A 195 -10.48 -3.15 -5.83
N LEU A 196 -10.82 -1.87 -5.80
CA LEU A 196 -11.70 -1.29 -4.78
C LEU A 196 -13.16 -1.60 -5.15
N VAL A 197 -13.72 -2.60 -4.48
CA VAL A 197 -15.09 -3.09 -4.71
C VAL A 197 -16.03 -2.42 -3.72
N SER A 198 -17.08 -1.78 -4.24
CA SER A 198 -18.14 -1.17 -3.44
C SER A 198 -19.26 -2.16 -3.15
N ASP A 199 -20.02 -1.90 -2.08
CA ASP A 199 -21.22 -2.66 -1.73
C ASP A 199 -22.27 -2.53 -2.87
N ALA A 200 -22.35 -1.37 -3.51
CA ALA A 200 -23.21 -1.14 -4.68
C ALA A 200 -22.82 -2.00 -5.90
N PHE A 201 -21.53 -2.21 -6.14
CA PHE A 201 -21.07 -3.11 -7.21
C PHE A 201 -21.47 -4.55 -6.90
N MET A 202 -21.28 -5.01 -5.66
CA MET A 202 -21.66 -6.37 -5.27
C MET A 202 -23.17 -6.61 -5.39
N ALA A 203 -24.00 -5.64 -4.99
CA ALA A 203 -25.44 -5.70 -5.20
C ALA A 203 -25.80 -5.80 -6.70
N ALA A 204 -25.07 -5.07 -7.57
CA ALA A 204 -25.25 -5.17 -9.02
C ALA A 204 -24.80 -6.54 -9.58
N VAL A 205 -23.74 -7.15 -9.03
CA VAL A 205 -23.30 -8.50 -9.41
C VAL A 205 -24.36 -9.55 -9.07
N GLU A 206 -24.92 -9.48 -7.86
CA GLU A 206 -25.98 -10.38 -7.39
C GLU A 206 -27.24 -10.28 -8.26
N ALA A 207 -27.68 -9.04 -8.53
CA ALA A 207 -28.86 -8.76 -9.34
C ALA A 207 -28.67 -9.01 -10.84
N ASP A 208 -27.46 -9.30 -11.30
CA ASP A 208 -27.08 -9.20 -12.71
C ASP A 208 -27.56 -7.87 -13.29
N ALA A 209 -27.08 -6.77 -12.74
CA ALA A 209 -27.42 -5.42 -13.17
C ALA A 209 -26.31 -4.82 -14.03
N ASP A 210 -26.67 -3.73 -14.69
CA ASP A 210 -25.72 -2.90 -15.40
C ASP A 210 -24.87 -2.09 -14.43
N TRP A 211 -23.61 -1.90 -14.78
CA TRP A 211 -22.61 -1.19 -14.00
C TRP A 211 -22.00 -0.08 -14.85
N PRO A 212 -22.24 1.20 -14.51
CA PRO A 212 -21.67 2.31 -15.23
C PRO A 212 -20.21 2.51 -14.82
N LEU A 213 -19.33 2.59 -15.82
CA LEU A 213 -17.96 3.06 -15.67
C LEU A 213 -17.92 4.58 -15.85
N VAL A 214 -17.39 5.27 -14.87
CA VAL A 214 -17.57 6.71 -14.70
C VAL A 214 -16.26 7.40 -14.32
N PHE A 215 -16.12 8.66 -14.70
CA PHE A 215 -14.99 9.49 -14.27
C PHE A 215 -15.44 10.94 -14.04
N PRO A 216 -14.87 11.68 -13.06
CA PRO A 216 -15.24 13.06 -12.79
C PRO A 216 -15.17 13.97 -14.02
N VAL A 217 -16.18 14.80 -14.20
CA VAL A 217 -16.14 15.88 -15.18
C VAL A 217 -15.22 16.97 -14.62
N TRP A 218 -14.10 17.24 -15.29
CA TRP A 218 -13.13 18.22 -14.79
C TRP A 218 -13.68 19.63 -14.99
N ALA A 219 -14.13 20.27 -13.91
CA ALA A 219 -14.57 21.65 -13.94
C ALA A 219 -14.42 22.34 -12.56
N PRO A 220 -13.23 22.86 -12.22
CA PRO A 220 -13.19 24.01 -11.32
C PRO A 220 -13.85 25.19 -12.03
N GLY A 221 -15.16 25.37 -11.83
CA GLY A 221 -15.89 26.58 -12.24
C GLY A 221 -16.49 26.64 -13.64
N SER A 222 -16.60 25.54 -14.40
CA SER A 222 -17.43 25.56 -15.63
C SER A 222 -18.90 25.28 -15.29
N VAL A 223 -19.75 26.22 -15.65
CA VAL A 223 -21.20 26.23 -15.37
C VAL A 223 -21.96 25.23 -16.26
N ASP A 224 -21.27 24.62 -17.24
CA ASP A 224 -21.86 23.78 -18.29
C ASP A 224 -21.91 22.27 -17.93
N ALA A 225 -21.30 21.83 -16.83
CA ALA A 225 -21.31 20.42 -16.42
C ALA A 225 -22.63 19.97 -15.77
N VAL A 226 -23.52 20.91 -15.43
CA VAL A 226 -24.71 20.67 -14.59
C VAL A 226 -25.92 20.16 -15.40
N HIS A 227 -25.83 20.09 -16.74
CA HIS A 227 -26.95 19.74 -17.62
C HIS A 227 -26.68 18.57 -18.60
N ASP A 228 -25.60 17.82 -18.43
CA ASP A 228 -25.35 16.59 -19.20
C ASP A 228 -26.15 15.42 -18.58
N GLU A 229 -27.19 14.97 -19.27
CA GLU A 229 -28.07 13.84 -18.88
C GLU A 229 -27.29 12.53 -18.65
N ASN A 230 -26.03 12.46 -19.07
CA ASN A 230 -25.16 11.29 -18.95
C ASN A 230 -24.14 11.40 -17.79
N THR A 231 -24.47 12.15 -16.74
CA THR A 231 -23.66 12.25 -15.51
C THR A 231 -24.36 11.62 -14.31
N VAL A 232 -23.56 11.07 -13.38
CA VAL A 232 -24.04 10.52 -12.12
C VAL A 232 -23.22 11.08 -10.96
N MET A 233 -23.86 11.33 -9.82
CA MET A 233 -23.15 11.73 -8.61
C MET A 233 -22.39 10.53 -8.03
N ARG A 234 -21.10 10.73 -7.75
CA ARG A 234 -20.26 9.76 -7.06
C ARG A 234 -19.36 10.45 -6.06
N GLU A 235 -19.12 9.78 -4.95
CA GLU A 235 -17.97 10.12 -4.13
C GLU A 235 -16.69 9.65 -4.83
N TRP A 236 -15.73 10.56 -4.99
CA TRP A 236 -14.51 10.29 -5.75
C TRP A 236 -13.26 10.64 -4.93
N PRO A 237 -12.19 9.82 -4.98
CA PRO A 237 -10.92 10.15 -4.32
C PRO A 237 -10.40 11.53 -4.75
N GLY A 238 -9.95 12.35 -3.80
CA GLY A 238 -9.48 13.72 -4.06
C GLY A 238 -10.57 14.79 -4.10
N PHE A 239 -11.85 14.44 -3.97
CA PHE A 239 -12.97 15.39 -3.88
C PHE A 239 -13.53 15.44 -2.45
N ALA A 240 -13.81 16.64 -1.94
CA ALA A 240 -14.34 16.84 -0.59
C ALA A 240 -15.84 16.48 -0.45
N ALA A 241 -16.56 16.41 -1.57
CA ALA A 241 -17.98 16.10 -1.64
C ALA A 241 -18.24 15.21 -2.87
N PRO A 242 -19.42 14.55 -2.96
CA PRO A 242 -19.85 13.91 -4.19
C PRO A 242 -19.72 14.87 -5.38
N THR A 243 -19.22 14.34 -6.50
CA THR A 243 -18.98 15.10 -7.74
C THR A 243 -19.71 14.47 -8.90
N HIS A 244 -19.98 15.26 -9.95
CA HIS A 244 -20.55 14.75 -11.19
C HIS A 244 -19.48 13.95 -11.94
N CYS A 245 -19.78 12.67 -12.17
CA CYS A 245 -18.97 11.79 -13.01
C CYS A 245 -19.73 11.48 -14.31
N ARG A 246 -19.06 11.67 -15.45
CA ARG A 246 -19.59 11.27 -16.76
C ARG A 246 -19.56 9.76 -16.87
N VAL A 247 -20.63 9.17 -17.42
CA VAL A 247 -20.66 7.75 -17.79
C VAL A 247 -19.93 7.57 -19.11
N HIS A 248 -18.81 6.85 -19.08
CA HIS A 248 -18.01 6.53 -20.27
C HIS A 248 -18.53 5.29 -21.00
N ARG A 249 -18.94 4.29 -20.22
CA ARG A 249 -19.41 3.01 -20.74
C ARG A 249 -20.23 2.30 -19.67
N VAL A 250 -21.13 1.42 -20.10
CA VAL A 250 -21.90 0.54 -19.20
C VAL A 250 -21.56 -0.91 -19.54
N LEU A 251 -21.40 -1.74 -18.52
CA LEU A 251 -21.13 -3.17 -18.65
C LEU A 251 -21.98 -3.98 -17.68
N ARG A 252 -22.11 -5.29 -17.91
CA ARG A 252 -22.78 -6.18 -16.94
C ARG A 252 -21.89 -6.37 -15.72
N ALA A 253 -22.39 -6.08 -14.53
CA ALA A 253 -21.61 -6.17 -13.29
C ALA A 253 -21.00 -7.57 -13.10
N ARG A 254 -21.79 -8.61 -13.37
CA ARG A 254 -21.36 -10.02 -13.29
C ARG A 254 -20.21 -10.33 -14.24
N LEU A 255 -20.22 -9.78 -15.45
CA LEU A 255 -19.13 -9.98 -16.41
C LEU A 255 -17.81 -9.38 -15.90
N LEU A 256 -17.84 -8.19 -15.28
CA LEU A 256 -16.64 -7.61 -14.68
C LEU A 256 -16.16 -8.44 -13.48
N TRP A 257 -17.08 -8.90 -12.63
CA TRP A 257 -16.74 -9.76 -11.49
C TRP A 257 -16.08 -11.08 -11.94
N GLU A 258 -16.64 -11.74 -12.96
CA GLU A 258 -16.06 -12.95 -13.55
C GLU A 258 -14.66 -12.69 -14.10
N ARG A 259 -14.42 -11.54 -14.74
CA ARG A 259 -13.08 -11.14 -15.22
C ARG A 259 -12.10 -10.96 -14.06
N ILE A 260 -12.51 -10.31 -12.98
CA ILE A 260 -11.69 -10.13 -11.76
C ILE A 260 -11.34 -11.51 -11.17
N MET A 261 -12.34 -12.37 -10.97
CA MET A 261 -12.14 -13.71 -10.40
C MET A 261 -11.27 -14.59 -11.28
N ARG A 262 -11.45 -14.53 -12.61
CA ARG A 262 -10.62 -15.29 -13.54
C ARG A 262 -9.17 -14.81 -13.53
N ALA A 263 -8.94 -13.50 -13.56
CA ALA A 263 -7.58 -12.95 -13.45
C ALA A 263 -6.91 -13.35 -12.12
N ALA A 264 -7.63 -13.21 -11.00
CA ALA A 264 -7.15 -13.63 -9.69
C ALA A 264 -6.80 -15.12 -9.64
N TYR A 265 -7.59 -15.98 -10.28
CA TYR A 265 -7.26 -17.40 -10.40
C TYR A 265 -6.02 -17.64 -11.28
N ASP A 266 -5.95 -17.01 -12.44
CA ASP A 266 -4.90 -17.25 -13.44
C ASP A 266 -3.54 -16.68 -12.99
N CYS A 267 -3.55 -15.59 -12.22
CA CYS A 267 -2.37 -14.75 -11.96
C CYS A 267 -2.15 -14.39 -10.48
N ALA A 268 -2.98 -14.90 -9.56
CA ALA A 268 -3.05 -14.52 -8.14
C ALA A 268 -3.44 -13.05 -7.87
N GLU A 269 -3.80 -12.30 -8.91
CA GLU A 269 -4.12 -10.86 -8.87
C GLU A 269 -5.12 -10.50 -9.98
N PRO A 270 -5.94 -9.43 -9.80
CA PRO A 270 -5.95 -8.51 -8.67
C PRO A 270 -6.59 -9.11 -7.41
N GLY A 271 -6.15 -8.63 -6.25
CA GLY A 271 -6.90 -8.79 -5.00
C GLY A 271 -8.19 -7.98 -5.01
N VAL A 272 -9.03 -8.18 -4.00
CA VAL A 272 -10.27 -7.43 -3.82
C VAL A 272 -10.25 -6.75 -2.46
N LEU A 273 -10.56 -5.46 -2.45
CA LEU A 273 -10.72 -4.65 -1.24
C LEU A 273 -12.16 -4.14 -1.20
N PHE A 274 -12.95 -4.65 -0.25
CA PHE A 274 -14.32 -4.19 -0.03
C PHE A 274 -14.30 -2.81 0.63
N ILE A 275 -14.23 -1.78 -0.20
CA ILE A 275 -13.79 -0.43 0.22
C ILE A 275 -14.81 0.26 1.13
N ASP A 276 -16.09 -0.01 0.91
CA ASP A 276 -17.17 0.52 1.74
C ASP A 276 -17.13 -0.12 3.14
N ARG A 277 -16.86 -1.43 3.22
CA ARG A 277 -16.66 -2.13 4.49
C ARG A 277 -15.43 -1.64 5.25
N ILE A 278 -14.33 -1.39 4.53
CA ILE A 278 -13.10 -0.82 5.09
C ILE A 278 -13.39 0.55 5.70
N ASN A 279 -14.06 1.44 4.96
CA ASN A 279 -14.36 2.79 5.47
C ASN A 279 -15.43 2.79 6.56
N ALA A 280 -16.44 1.91 6.49
CA ALA A 280 -17.45 1.79 7.54
C ALA A 280 -16.87 1.33 8.88
N ASN A 281 -15.80 0.53 8.86
CA ASN A 281 -15.08 0.08 10.05
C ASN A 281 -13.86 0.95 10.39
N ASN A 282 -13.65 2.05 9.66
CA ASN A 282 -12.58 3.00 9.98
C ASN A 282 -12.98 3.82 11.23
N ASN A 283 -12.24 3.67 12.31
CA ASN A 283 -12.43 4.41 13.55
C ASN A 283 -12.32 5.94 13.39
N LEU A 284 -11.74 6.40 12.28
CA LEU A 284 -11.52 7.80 11.94
C LEU A 284 -12.29 8.25 10.69
N ALA A 285 -13.32 7.49 10.26
CA ALA A 285 -14.10 7.78 9.05
C ALA A 285 -14.68 9.21 8.96
N TRP A 286 -14.83 9.90 10.09
CA TRP A 286 -15.31 11.28 10.16
C TRP A 286 -14.28 12.33 9.70
N ARG A 287 -12.98 11.98 9.59
CA ARG A 287 -11.91 12.91 9.19
C ARG A 287 -11.06 12.43 8.02
N GLU A 288 -11.08 11.14 7.72
CA GLU A 288 -10.23 10.54 6.71
C GLU A 288 -10.99 9.48 5.92
N ARG A 289 -10.53 9.26 4.69
CA ARG A 289 -11.07 8.24 3.80
C ARG A 289 -9.93 7.35 3.33
N ILE A 290 -10.17 6.05 3.39
CA ILE A 290 -9.22 5.05 2.94
C ILE A 290 -9.56 4.68 1.50
N SER A 291 -8.56 4.71 0.62
CA SER A 291 -8.69 4.27 -0.77
C SER A 291 -7.55 3.37 -1.26
N ALA A 292 -6.64 2.98 -0.37
CA ALA A 292 -5.60 2.00 -0.65
C ALA A 292 -5.17 1.27 0.63
N THR A 293 -4.33 0.26 0.47
CA THR A 293 -3.67 -0.45 1.57
C THR A 293 -2.16 -0.38 1.41
N ASN A 294 -1.43 -0.81 2.42
CA ASN A 294 -0.03 -1.17 2.26
C ASN A 294 0.17 -2.31 1.21
N PRO A 295 1.42 -2.57 0.76
CA PRO A 295 1.72 -3.58 -0.27
C PRO A 295 1.16 -4.98 -0.03
N CYS A 296 1.04 -5.39 1.24
CA CYS A 296 0.61 -6.72 1.62
C CYS A 296 -0.93 -6.84 1.78
N GLY A 297 -1.68 -5.74 1.72
CA GLY A 297 -3.15 -5.74 1.73
C GLY A 297 -3.80 -5.82 3.13
N GLU A 298 -3.02 -6.01 4.19
CA GLU A 298 -3.49 -6.26 5.56
C GLU A 298 -3.77 -4.97 6.35
N VAL A 299 -3.20 -3.84 5.95
CA VAL A 299 -3.41 -2.55 6.62
C VAL A 299 -3.97 -1.52 5.64
N PRO A 300 -5.29 -1.28 5.67
CA PRO A 300 -5.90 -0.11 5.05
C PRO A 300 -5.44 1.15 5.77
N LEU A 301 -4.91 2.11 5.02
CA LEU A 301 -4.34 3.35 5.58
C LEU A 301 -4.93 4.56 4.84
N PRO A 302 -5.16 5.67 5.55
CA PRO A 302 -5.51 6.93 4.89
C PRO A 302 -4.32 7.46 4.08
N PRO A 303 -4.54 8.45 3.20
CA PRO A 303 -3.47 9.21 2.55
C PRO A 303 -2.40 9.69 3.56
N TYR A 304 -1.13 9.44 3.24
CA TYR A 304 0.04 9.67 4.11
C TYR A 304 0.05 8.91 5.44
N GLY A 305 -0.84 7.92 5.59
CA GLY A 305 -0.81 6.98 6.71
C GLY A 305 0.41 6.07 6.65
N ALA A 306 0.91 5.70 7.83
CA ALA A 306 2.05 4.81 8.00
C ALA A 306 1.67 3.63 8.90
N CYS A 307 2.33 2.50 8.67
CA CYS A 307 2.13 1.30 9.46
C CYS A 307 3.39 0.96 10.26
N ASP A 308 3.24 0.95 11.59
CA ASP A 308 4.21 0.41 12.52
C ASP A 308 3.76 -1.00 12.96
N LEU A 309 4.58 -2.01 12.68
CA LEU A 309 4.19 -3.40 12.85
C LEU A 309 5.01 -4.11 13.91
N GLY A 310 4.37 -5.10 14.53
CA GLY A 310 5.02 -6.12 15.32
C GLY A 310 4.11 -7.32 15.51
N ALA A 311 4.68 -8.45 15.88
CA ALA A 311 3.96 -9.71 16.03
C ALA A 311 4.21 -10.30 17.43
N MET A 312 3.14 -10.70 18.10
CA MET A 312 3.22 -11.52 19.31
C MET A 312 3.33 -12.99 18.95
N ASN A 313 4.31 -13.69 19.52
CA ASN A 313 4.43 -15.12 19.35
C ASN A 313 3.55 -15.85 20.38
N LEU A 314 2.31 -16.16 19.99
CA LEU A 314 1.32 -16.78 20.87
C LEU A 314 1.81 -18.09 21.52
N THR A 315 2.69 -18.85 20.85
CA THR A 315 3.22 -20.12 21.39
C THR A 315 4.09 -19.93 22.64
N ARG A 316 4.68 -18.74 22.82
CA ARG A 316 5.49 -18.40 24.00
C ARG A 316 4.66 -18.05 25.24
N PHE A 317 3.34 -17.98 25.08
CA PHE A 317 2.40 -17.65 26.17
C PHE A 317 1.56 -18.85 26.62
N VAL A 318 1.74 -20.02 26.01
CA VAL A 318 1.12 -21.28 26.45
C VAL A 318 1.81 -21.72 27.75
N ARG A 319 1.03 -21.90 28.83
CA ARG A 319 1.54 -22.31 30.15
C ARG A 319 1.43 -23.82 30.40
N ASP A 320 0.38 -24.43 29.88
CA ASP A 320 0.05 -25.84 30.08
C ASP A 320 0.11 -26.56 28.73
N ALA A 321 1.31 -26.97 28.32
CA ALA A 321 1.56 -27.68 27.07
C ALA A 321 1.69 -29.19 27.27
#